data_AF-X8IM81-F1
#
_entry.id   AF-X8IM81-F1
#
_cell.length_a   1.000
_cell.length_b   1.000
_cell.length_c   1.000
_cell.angle_alpha   90.00
_cell.angle_beta   90.00
_cell.angle_gamma   90.00
#
_symmetry.space_group_name_H-M   'P 1'
#
loop_
_entity.id
_entity.type
_entity.pdbx_description
1 polymer ?
#
loop_
_entity_poly.entity_id
_entity_poly.type
_entity_poly.pdbx_seq_one_letter_code
_entity_poly.pdbx_strand_id
1 'polypeptide(L)'
;MSKKEDVQRLPAEQLFQEEIDALIKAEKNPIPTGWKMSPKSVLTYICGGKVGKKTIIPKYIGNKRLVEIAISTLVTDRALLLIGEPGTAKSWLSEHLTAAINGNSTRVIQGTAGTTEEQIRYSWNYAMLIAEGPTKEALIPSPIYKAMEDGAIARVEEISRCASEVQDALISLLSEKRLSVPELNIEIPAKKGFSVIATANTRDKGVNEMSAALKRRFNIVVLPSPSTLEAEIDIVRTRVEQLAGNLDLNAKLPEEEVIEKVCTVFRELRQGVTLDGKQKIKPTANVLSTAEAISLLANSMALAGSFGDGEISDYDLAAGLQGAIVKEDSKDGQIWEEYLENIMKKRGSEWLGLYKECKALNKATK
;
A
#
# COMPACT_ATOMS: atom_id res chain seq x y z
N MET A 1 -23.14 4.30 21.48
CA MET A 1 -21.84 5.00 21.45
C MET A 1 -20.77 3.93 21.32
N SER A 2 -20.20 3.76 20.13
CA SER A 2 -19.07 2.83 19.94
C SER A 2 -17.91 3.35 20.79
N LYS A 3 -17.31 2.50 21.63
CA LYS A 3 -16.00 2.80 22.23
C LYS A 3 -15.07 3.13 21.06
N LYS A 4 -14.50 4.33 21.01
CA LYS A 4 -13.32 4.55 20.17
C LYS A 4 -12.30 3.54 20.69
N GLU A 5 -12.05 2.48 19.93
CA GLU A 5 -11.02 1.53 20.27
C GLU A 5 -9.70 2.30 20.27
N ASP A 6 -8.98 2.24 21.40
CA ASP A 6 -7.68 2.87 21.59
C ASP A 6 -6.62 2.08 20.81
N VAL A 7 -6.70 2.16 19.48
CA VAL A 7 -5.86 1.43 18.54
C VAL A 7 -5.23 2.39 17.54
N GLN A 8 -3.95 2.17 17.22
CA GLN A 8 -3.17 3.07 16.38
C GLN A 8 -3.66 3.13 14.91
N ARG A 9 -4.25 2.04 14.42
CA ARG A 9 -4.78 1.96 13.05
C ARG A 9 -5.96 0.99 12.97
N LEU A 10 -7.11 1.52 12.57
CA LEU A 10 -8.29 0.71 12.26
C LEU A 10 -8.17 0.07 10.86
N PRO A 11 -8.72 -1.14 10.66
CA PRO A 11 -8.90 -1.71 9.32
C PRO A 11 -9.77 -0.82 8.43
N ALA A 12 -9.56 -0.89 7.11
CA ALA A 12 -10.27 -0.03 6.16
C ALA A 12 -11.81 -0.16 6.25
N GLU A 13 -12.35 -1.36 6.50
CA GLU A 13 -13.80 -1.54 6.67
C GLU A 13 -14.37 -0.77 7.87
N GLN A 14 -13.58 -0.58 8.94
CA GLN A 14 -14.02 0.17 10.11
C GLN A 14 -13.79 1.67 9.93
N LEU A 15 -12.64 2.06 9.37
CA LEU A 15 -12.29 3.46 9.12
C LEU A 15 -13.29 4.12 8.15
N PHE A 16 -13.78 3.38 7.16
CA PHE A 16 -14.72 3.87 6.14
C PHE A 16 -16.11 3.22 6.25
N GLN A 17 -16.48 2.76 7.45
CA GLN A 17 -17.74 2.03 7.71
C GLN A 17 -18.97 2.80 7.21
N GLU A 18 -19.06 4.11 7.47
CA GLU A 18 -20.21 4.92 7.04
C GLU A 18 -20.37 4.98 5.51
N GLU A 19 -19.25 5.02 4.78
CA GLU A 19 -19.26 5.06 3.32
C GLU A 19 -19.64 3.69 2.75
N ILE A 20 -19.10 2.62 3.34
CA ILE A 20 -19.42 1.23 2.97
C ILE A 20 -20.90 0.94 3.24
N ASP A 21 -21.41 1.28 4.42
CA ASP A 21 -22.82 1.06 4.79
C ASP A 21 -23.77 1.85 3.89
N ALA A 22 -23.42 3.08 3.52
CA ALA A 22 -24.22 3.88 2.60
C ALA A 22 -24.30 3.22 1.21
N LEU A 23 -23.21 2.64 0.72
CA LEU A 23 -23.18 1.91 -0.55
C LEU A 23 -23.96 0.60 -0.50
N ILE A 24 -23.80 -0.20 0.57
CA ILE A 24 -24.56 -1.44 0.78
C ILE A 24 -26.05 -1.15 0.84
N LYS A 25 -26.46 -0.15 1.64
CA LYS A 25 -27.88 0.22 1.80
C LYS A 25 -28.52 0.72 0.50
N ALA A 26 -27.73 1.33 -0.37
CA ALA A 26 -28.21 1.87 -1.64
C ALA A 26 -28.11 0.87 -2.81
N GLU A 27 -27.71 -0.38 -2.56
CA GLU A 27 -27.45 -1.35 -3.61
C GLU A 27 -28.71 -1.70 -4.40
N LYS A 28 -28.56 -1.76 -5.73
CA LYS A 28 -29.63 -2.10 -6.69
C LYS A 28 -29.16 -3.08 -7.77
N ASN A 29 -27.86 -3.30 -7.88
CA ASN A 29 -27.26 -4.19 -8.86
C ASN A 29 -27.03 -5.57 -8.24
N PRO A 30 -26.87 -6.62 -9.07
CA PRO A 30 -26.54 -7.96 -8.59
C PRO A 30 -25.24 -7.98 -7.76
N ILE A 31 -25.30 -8.67 -6.63
CA ILE A 31 -24.16 -8.86 -5.72
C ILE A 31 -23.60 -10.29 -5.96
N PRO A 32 -22.33 -10.44 -6.36
CA PRO A 32 -21.70 -11.75 -6.48
C PRO A 32 -21.69 -12.52 -5.14
N THR A 33 -21.67 -13.85 -5.21
CA THR A 33 -21.60 -14.70 -4.00
C THR A 33 -20.35 -14.37 -3.18
N GLY A 34 -20.50 -14.18 -1.87
CA GLY A 34 -19.42 -13.82 -0.95
C GLY A 34 -19.11 -12.31 -0.90
N TRP A 35 -19.74 -11.50 -1.75
CA TRP A 35 -19.56 -10.05 -1.75
C TRP A 35 -20.63 -9.35 -0.90
N LYS A 36 -20.29 -8.20 -0.33
CA LYS A 36 -21.21 -7.34 0.44
C LYS A 36 -21.93 -6.29 -0.41
N MET A 37 -21.38 -5.96 -1.59
CA MET A 37 -21.94 -4.97 -2.52
C MET A 37 -21.58 -5.34 -3.97
N SER A 38 -22.23 -4.72 -4.94
CA SER A 38 -21.98 -4.99 -6.35
C SER A 38 -20.62 -4.45 -6.83
N PRO A 39 -20.08 -4.97 -7.95
CA PRO A 39 -18.87 -4.44 -8.59
C PRO A 39 -18.91 -2.92 -8.85
N LYS A 40 -20.09 -2.36 -9.16
CA LYS A 40 -20.24 -0.92 -9.37
C LYS A 40 -20.09 -0.14 -8.06
N SER A 41 -20.67 -0.64 -6.97
CA SER A 41 -20.53 -0.02 -5.65
C SER A 41 -19.10 -0.12 -5.13
N VAL A 42 -18.41 -1.24 -5.35
CA VAL A 42 -16.97 -1.36 -5.07
C VAL A 42 -16.18 -0.32 -5.86
N LEU A 43 -16.49 -0.14 -7.16
CA LEU A 43 -15.82 0.86 -7.98
C LEU A 43 -16.07 2.29 -7.46
N THR A 44 -17.29 2.62 -7.06
CA THR A 44 -17.62 3.92 -6.45
C THR A 44 -16.90 4.10 -5.11
N TYR A 45 -16.79 3.05 -4.29
CA TYR A 45 -16.00 3.10 -3.05
C TYR A 45 -14.53 3.44 -3.33
N ILE A 46 -13.91 2.77 -4.30
CA ILE A 46 -12.49 2.94 -4.59
C ILE A 46 -12.19 4.26 -5.30
N CYS A 47 -12.94 4.59 -6.36
CA CYS A 47 -12.67 5.76 -7.21
C CYS A 47 -13.42 7.02 -6.77
N GLY A 48 -14.20 6.94 -5.70
CA GLY A 48 -15.03 8.04 -5.23
C GLY A 48 -16.28 8.26 -6.09
N GLY A 49 -17.14 9.16 -5.61
CA GLY A 49 -18.40 9.50 -6.27
C GLY A 49 -19.45 9.95 -5.27
N LYS A 50 -20.72 9.64 -5.56
CA LYS A 50 -21.84 9.95 -4.66
C LYS A 50 -22.81 8.79 -4.61
N VAL A 51 -23.36 8.56 -3.42
CA VAL A 51 -24.47 7.63 -3.20
C VAL A 51 -25.60 8.37 -2.47
N GLY A 52 -26.68 8.65 -3.20
CA GLY A 52 -27.72 9.56 -2.73
C GLY A 52 -27.13 10.94 -2.38
N LYS A 53 -27.19 11.31 -1.10
CA LYS A 53 -26.61 12.57 -0.58
C LYS A 53 -25.21 12.44 0.01
N LYS A 54 -24.70 11.22 0.20
CA LYS A 54 -23.36 10.97 0.79
C LYS A 54 -22.31 11.04 -0.32
N THR A 55 -21.29 11.87 -0.12
CA THR A 55 -20.09 11.88 -0.97
C THR A 55 -19.16 10.75 -0.53
N ILE A 56 -18.68 9.98 -1.51
CA ILE A 56 -17.72 8.91 -1.31
C ILE A 56 -16.35 9.46 -1.71
N ILE A 57 -15.43 9.52 -0.75
CA ILE A 57 -14.09 10.07 -0.96
C ILE A 57 -13.28 9.04 -1.76
N PRO A 58 -12.55 9.40 -2.83
CA PRO A 58 -11.71 8.44 -3.55
C PRO A 58 -10.62 7.85 -2.65
N LYS A 59 -10.47 6.52 -2.67
CA LYS A 59 -9.40 5.79 -1.98
C LYS A 59 -8.21 5.57 -2.90
N TYR A 60 -8.42 5.56 -4.21
CA TYR A 60 -7.38 5.42 -5.20
C TYR A 60 -7.48 6.55 -6.23
N ILE A 61 -6.41 7.32 -6.36
CA ILE A 61 -6.26 8.38 -7.35
C ILE A 61 -5.39 7.80 -8.49
N GLY A 62 -6.02 7.55 -9.63
CA GLY A 62 -5.34 6.93 -10.76
C GLY A 62 -6.31 6.50 -11.85
N ASN A 63 -5.84 5.62 -12.74
CA ASN A 63 -6.66 5.17 -13.87
C ASN A 63 -7.80 4.26 -13.39
N LYS A 64 -9.04 4.78 -13.45
CA LYS A 64 -10.27 4.05 -13.13
C LYS A 64 -10.39 2.70 -13.85
N ARG A 65 -9.89 2.59 -15.09
CA ARG A 65 -9.94 1.34 -15.87
C ARG A 65 -9.14 0.22 -15.22
N LEU A 66 -8.02 0.53 -14.54
CA LEU A 66 -7.24 -0.47 -13.81
C LEU A 66 -8.04 -1.04 -12.63
N VAL A 67 -8.77 -0.19 -11.92
CA VAL A 67 -9.66 -0.61 -10.82
C VAL A 67 -10.81 -1.47 -11.35
N GLU A 68 -11.41 -1.12 -12.49
CA GLU A 68 -12.44 -1.94 -13.14
C GLU A 68 -11.92 -3.33 -13.51
N ILE A 69 -10.69 -3.43 -14.04
CA ILE A 69 -10.04 -4.71 -14.37
C ILE A 69 -9.79 -5.52 -13.09
N ALA A 70 -9.28 -4.89 -12.03
CA ALA A 70 -9.06 -5.54 -10.74
C ALA A 70 -10.36 -6.11 -10.15
N ILE A 71 -11.44 -5.30 -10.11
CA ILE A 71 -12.75 -5.73 -9.63
C ILE A 71 -13.30 -6.86 -10.51
N SER A 72 -13.23 -6.72 -11.84
CA SER A 72 -13.72 -7.74 -12.78
C SER A 72 -12.97 -9.07 -12.63
N THR A 73 -11.68 -9.02 -12.32
CA THR A 73 -10.89 -10.21 -12.00
C THR A 73 -11.48 -10.96 -10.81
N LEU A 74 -11.79 -10.24 -9.73
CA LEU A 74 -12.27 -10.83 -8.48
C LEU A 74 -13.72 -11.34 -8.56
N VAL A 75 -14.48 -10.93 -9.58
CA VAL A 75 -15.80 -11.52 -9.89
C VAL A 75 -15.65 -12.91 -10.51
N THR A 76 -14.51 -13.19 -11.15
CA THR A 76 -14.17 -14.52 -11.68
C THR A 76 -13.49 -15.40 -10.62
N ASP A 77 -13.09 -16.60 -11.02
CA ASP A 77 -12.29 -17.51 -10.19
C ASP A 77 -10.78 -17.22 -10.18
N ARG A 78 -10.33 -16.21 -10.96
CA ARG A 78 -8.92 -15.83 -11.05
C ARG A 78 -8.47 -15.01 -9.83
N ALA A 79 -7.22 -15.23 -9.42
CA ALA A 79 -6.55 -14.37 -8.46
C ALA A 79 -6.03 -13.09 -9.12
N LEU A 80 -5.87 -12.03 -8.34
CA LEU A 80 -5.36 -10.75 -8.78
C LEU A 80 -3.92 -10.55 -8.30
N LEU A 81 -3.02 -10.15 -9.20
CA LEU A 81 -1.65 -9.75 -8.84
C LEU A 81 -1.46 -8.27 -9.18
N LEU A 82 -1.28 -7.46 -8.15
CA LEU A 82 -0.96 -6.03 -8.27
C LEU A 82 0.55 -5.84 -8.32
N ILE A 83 1.06 -5.29 -9.42
CA ILE A 83 2.50 -5.07 -9.63
C ILE A 83 2.77 -3.58 -9.82
N GLY A 84 3.89 -3.08 -9.34
CA GLY A 84 4.27 -1.67 -9.50
C GLY A 84 5.45 -1.28 -8.65
N GLU A 85 6.00 -0.08 -8.87
CA GLU A 85 7.08 0.46 -8.05
C GLU A 85 6.63 0.69 -6.58
N PRO A 86 7.56 0.79 -5.62
CA PRO A 86 7.25 1.25 -4.27
C PRO A 86 6.39 2.53 -4.27
N GLY A 87 5.38 2.59 -3.40
CA GLY A 87 4.48 3.74 -3.29
C GLY A 87 3.36 3.85 -4.34
N THR A 88 3.20 2.89 -5.26
CA THR A 88 2.10 2.85 -6.26
C THR A 88 0.74 2.39 -5.70
N ALA A 89 0.54 2.47 -4.38
CA ALA A 89 -0.71 2.12 -3.68
C ALA A 89 -1.20 0.65 -3.82
N LYS A 90 -0.32 -0.32 -4.14
CA LYS A 90 -0.67 -1.76 -4.26
C LYS A 90 -1.37 -2.31 -3.01
N SER A 91 -0.71 -2.22 -1.85
CA SER A 91 -1.24 -2.76 -0.59
C SER A 91 -2.49 -2.01 -0.14
N TRP A 92 -2.56 -0.70 -0.43
CA TRP A 92 -3.73 0.12 -0.16
C TRP A 92 -4.94 -0.31 -1.00
N LEU A 93 -4.77 -0.48 -2.32
CA LEU A 93 -5.82 -0.96 -3.20
C LEU A 93 -6.25 -2.38 -2.83
N SER A 94 -5.30 -3.27 -2.52
CA SER A 94 -5.54 -4.63 -2.01
C SER A 94 -6.44 -4.62 -0.76
N GLU A 95 -6.09 -3.81 0.24
CA GLU A 95 -6.85 -3.64 1.49
C GLU A 95 -8.27 -3.14 1.23
N HIS A 96 -8.40 -2.06 0.46
CA HIS A 96 -9.68 -1.43 0.19
C HIS A 96 -10.60 -2.27 -0.68
N LEU A 97 -10.07 -3.04 -1.63
CA LEU A 97 -10.86 -4.01 -2.40
C LEU A 97 -11.42 -5.08 -1.46
N THR A 98 -10.60 -5.67 -0.59
CA THR A 98 -11.07 -6.71 0.35
C THR A 98 -12.07 -6.14 1.36
N ALA A 99 -11.86 -4.92 1.87
CA ALA A 99 -12.78 -4.24 2.77
C ALA A 99 -14.14 -4.00 2.08
N ALA A 100 -14.17 -3.51 0.84
CA ALA A 100 -15.42 -3.28 0.13
C ALA A 100 -16.14 -4.58 -0.26
N ILE A 101 -15.36 -5.59 -0.69
CA ILE A 101 -15.90 -6.84 -1.21
C ILE A 101 -16.39 -7.74 -0.08
N ASN A 102 -15.56 -8.05 0.92
CA ASN A 102 -15.92 -8.99 1.99
C ASN A 102 -16.16 -8.30 3.35
N GLY A 103 -15.77 -7.04 3.51
CA GLY A 103 -15.84 -6.34 4.80
C GLY A 103 -14.91 -6.93 5.85
N ASN A 104 -13.77 -7.47 5.42
CA ASN A 104 -12.69 -7.93 6.29
C ASN A 104 -11.36 -7.92 5.52
N SER A 105 -10.55 -6.87 5.67
CA SER A 105 -9.25 -6.76 4.98
C SER A 105 -8.08 -7.41 5.73
N THR A 106 -8.33 -8.09 6.85
CA THR A 106 -7.32 -8.51 7.83
C THR A 106 -6.74 -9.91 7.57
N ARG A 107 -7.29 -10.67 6.62
CA ARG A 107 -6.74 -11.98 6.21
C ARG A 107 -5.50 -11.80 5.32
N VAL A 108 -4.38 -11.42 5.92
CA VAL A 108 -3.15 -11.03 5.23
C VAL A 108 -2.00 -11.98 5.57
N ILE A 109 -1.22 -12.33 4.55
CA ILE A 109 0.11 -12.93 4.69
C ILE A 109 1.11 -11.91 4.17
N GLN A 110 2.13 -11.59 4.97
CA GLN A 110 3.24 -10.75 4.54
C GLN A 110 4.36 -11.65 4.00
N GLY A 111 4.78 -11.38 2.76
CA GLY A 111 5.91 -12.03 2.14
C GLY A 111 7.22 -11.48 2.68
N THR A 112 8.07 -12.39 3.14
CA THR A 112 9.40 -12.14 3.68
C THR A 112 10.30 -13.33 3.37
N ALA A 113 11.62 -13.18 3.58
CA ALA A 113 12.55 -14.30 3.46
C ALA A 113 12.28 -15.43 4.47
N GLY A 114 11.58 -15.13 5.57
CA GLY A 114 11.19 -16.11 6.60
C GLY A 114 9.78 -16.66 6.43
N THR A 115 9.05 -16.27 5.39
CA THR A 115 7.69 -16.78 5.15
C THR A 115 7.76 -18.24 4.74
N THR A 116 6.98 -19.09 5.39
CA THR A 116 6.96 -20.55 5.17
C THR A 116 5.69 -21.00 4.46
N GLU A 117 5.71 -22.21 3.91
CA GLU A 117 4.51 -22.85 3.33
C GLU A 117 3.37 -22.95 4.37
N GLU A 118 3.68 -23.19 5.64
CA GLU A 118 2.70 -23.28 6.72
C GLU A 118 1.88 -21.99 6.90
N GLN A 119 2.52 -20.83 6.71
CA GLN A 119 1.83 -19.54 6.78
C GLN A 119 0.87 -19.32 5.60
N ILE A 120 1.07 -20.02 4.48
CA ILE A 120 0.17 -20.02 3.32
C ILE A 120 -0.93 -21.05 3.49
N ARG A 121 -0.59 -22.28 3.91
CA ARG A 121 -1.52 -23.42 3.96
C ARG A 121 -2.15 -23.55 5.34
N TYR A 122 -1.45 -24.17 6.27
CA TYR A 122 -1.83 -24.34 7.67
C TYR A 122 -0.58 -24.71 8.47
N SER A 123 -0.61 -24.50 9.78
CA SER A 123 0.43 -24.95 10.71
C SER A 123 -0.19 -25.87 11.76
N TRP A 124 0.57 -26.24 12.77
CA TRP A 124 0.17 -27.15 13.84
C TRP A 124 0.46 -26.56 15.21
N ASN A 125 -0.44 -26.79 16.16
CA ASN A 125 -0.14 -26.70 17.57
C ASN A 125 0.73 -27.91 17.95
N TYR A 126 2.04 -27.73 17.99
CA TYR A 126 2.97 -28.83 18.23
C TYR A 126 2.75 -29.55 19.57
N ALA A 127 2.29 -28.85 20.61
CA ALA A 127 2.00 -29.49 21.90
C ALA A 127 0.85 -30.49 21.78
N MET A 128 -0.23 -30.10 21.10
CA MET A 128 -1.36 -30.99 20.81
C MET A 128 -0.97 -32.09 19.83
N LEU A 129 -0.18 -31.76 18.81
CA LEU A 129 0.30 -32.73 17.82
C LEU A 129 1.15 -33.84 18.47
N ILE A 130 1.99 -33.51 19.46
CA ILE A 130 2.79 -34.49 20.20
C ILE A 130 1.91 -35.32 21.16
N ALA A 131 0.94 -34.68 21.82
CA ALA A 131 0.12 -35.33 22.82
C ALA A 131 -0.95 -36.26 22.23
N GLU A 132 -1.57 -35.84 21.12
CA GLU A 132 -2.79 -36.44 20.56
C GLU A 132 -2.62 -36.93 19.12
N GLY A 133 -1.49 -36.60 18.47
CA GLY A 133 -1.28 -36.82 17.05
C GLY A 133 -1.99 -35.79 16.18
N PRO A 134 -2.03 -35.99 14.85
CA PRO A 134 -2.74 -35.10 13.94
C PRO A 134 -4.25 -35.14 14.19
N THR A 135 -4.80 -34.03 14.67
CA THR A 135 -6.24 -33.84 14.87
C THR A 135 -6.70 -32.51 14.27
N LYS A 136 -8.00 -32.32 14.02
CA LYS A 136 -8.49 -31.02 13.52
C LYS A 136 -8.24 -29.90 14.53
N GLU A 137 -8.27 -30.24 15.81
CA GLU A 137 -8.06 -29.33 16.93
C GLU A 137 -6.59 -28.89 17.04
N ALA A 138 -5.64 -29.76 16.66
CA ALA A 138 -4.24 -29.41 16.57
C ALA A 138 -3.90 -28.55 15.34
N LEU A 139 -4.76 -28.50 14.31
CA LEU A 139 -4.53 -27.74 13.09
C LEU A 139 -4.73 -26.24 13.33
N ILE A 140 -3.75 -25.43 12.93
CA ILE A 140 -3.81 -23.97 12.98
C ILE A 140 -4.06 -23.43 11.57
N PRO A 141 -5.28 -22.92 11.29
CA PRO A 141 -5.63 -22.44 9.95
C PRO A 141 -4.95 -21.12 9.62
N SER A 142 -4.33 -21.04 8.43
CA SER A 142 -3.75 -19.81 7.89
C SER A 142 -4.81 -18.76 7.50
N PRO A 143 -4.41 -17.51 7.19
CA PRO A 143 -5.32 -16.52 6.62
C PRO A 143 -5.99 -16.98 5.31
N ILE A 144 -5.27 -17.70 4.45
CA ILE A 144 -5.84 -18.25 3.20
C ILE A 144 -6.79 -19.39 3.51
N TYR A 145 -6.44 -20.29 4.43
CA TYR A 145 -7.33 -21.36 4.89
C TYR A 145 -8.68 -20.77 5.34
N LYS A 146 -8.65 -19.77 6.23
CA LYS A 146 -9.87 -19.11 6.72
C LYS A 146 -10.65 -18.45 5.59
N ALA A 147 -9.96 -17.82 4.63
CA ALA A 147 -10.60 -17.23 3.46
C ALA A 147 -11.28 -18.27 2.57
N MET A 148 -10.69 -19.47 2.43
CA MET A 148 -11.29 -20.59 1.71
C MET A 148 -12.55 -21.07 2.41
N GLU A 149 -12.51 -21.26 3.73
CA GLU A 149 -13.69 -21.67 4.51
C GLU A 149 -14.81 -20.63 4.50
N ASP A 150 -14.47 -19.35 4.45
CA ASP A 150 -15.45 -18.26 4.49
C ASP A 150 -15.93 -17.82 3.09
N GLY A 151 -15.31 -18.34 2.02
CA GLY A 151 -15.60 -17.90 0.65
C GLY A 151 -15.27 -16.43 0.44
N ALA A 152 -14.10 -16.01 0.92
CA ALA A 152 -13.68 -14.61 0.96
C ALA A 152 -12.29 -14.41 0.36
N ILE A 153 -11.87 -13.15 0.23
CA ILE A 153 -10.56 -12.81 -0.32
C ILE A 153 -9.50 -12.86 0.79
N ALA A 154 -8.37 -13.53 0.50
CA ALA A 154 -7.13 -13.40 1.26
C ALA A 154 -6.14 -12.51 0.52
N ARG A 155 -5.21 -11.89 1.27
CA ARG A 155 -4.18 -11.01 0.72
C ARG A 155 -2.80 -11.61 0.95
N VAL A 156 -1.94 -11.56 -0.07
CA VAL A 156 -0.53 -11.95 0.01
C VAL A 156 0.32 -10.75 -0.41
N GLU A 157 0.80 -10.00 0.57
CA GLU A 157 1.57 -8.78 0.33
C GLU A 157 3.04 -9.10 0.11
N GLU A 158 3.70 -8.41 -0.83
CA GLU A 158 5.13 -8.63 -1.17
C GLU A 158 5.49 -10.09 -1.50
N ILE A 159 4.66 -10.79 -2.29
CA ILE A 159 4.83 -12.21 -2.63
C ILE A 159 6.22 -12.55 -3.19
N SER A 160 6.85 -11.60 -3.90
CA SER A 160 8.18 -11.76 -4.48
C SER A 160 9.30 -11.92 -3.45
N ARG A 161 9.05 -11.56 -2.18
CA ARG A 161 10.02 -11.73 -1.08
C ARG A 161 10.00 -13.12 -0.46
N CYS A 162 8.95 -13.91 -0.70
CA CYS A 162 8.92 -15.31 -0.32
C CYS A 162 9.88 -16.13 -1.19
N ALA A 163 10.45 -17.20 -0.67
CA ALA A 163 11.18 -18.21 -1.46
C ALA A 163 10.28 -18.77 -2.58
N SER A 164 10.86 -19.10 -3.74
CA SER A 164 10.09 -19.58 -4.90
C SER A 164 9.25 -20.83 -4.58
N GLU A 165 9.80 -21.75 -3.80
CA GLU A 165 9.12 -22.97 -3.38
C GLU A 165 7.91 -22.66 -2.50
N VAL A 166 8.02 -21.65 -1.64
CA VAL A 166 6.92 -21.17 -0.79
C VAL A 166 5.84 -20.49 -1.63
N GLN A 167 6.21 -19.72 -2.65
CA GLN A 167 5.23 -19.13 -3.57
C GLN A 167 4.41 -20.22 -4.28
N ASP A 168 5.05 -21.31 -4.70
CA ASP A 168 4.42 -22.40 -5.44
C ASP A 168 3.37 -23.18 -4.62
N ALA A 169 3.36 -23.04 -3.28
CA ALA A 169 2.27 -23.53 -2.43
C ALA A 169 0.90 -22.93 -2.80
N LEU A 170 0.86 -21.78 -3.46
CA LEU A 170 -0.36 -21.16 -3.97
C LEU A 170 -0.90 -21.83 -5.24
N ILE A 171 -0.11 -22.61 -5.98
CA ILE A 171 -0.53 -23.14 -7.29
C ILE A 171 -1.78 -24.01 -7.17
N SER A 172 -1.78 -24.98 -6.25
CA SER A 172 -2.93 -25.87 -6.03
C SER A 172 -4.12 -25.09 -5.48
N LEU A 173 -3.88 -24.20 -4.52
CA LEU A 173 -4.91 -23.33 -3.93
C LEU A 173 -5.62 -22.45 -4.96
N LEU A 174 -4.88 -21.93 -5.94
CA LEU A 174 -5.42 -21.08 -6.99
C LEU A 174 -6.05 -21.86 -8.15
N SER A 175 -5.57 -23.08 -8.43
CA SER A 175 -6.02 -23.89 -9.56
C SER A 175 -7.21 -24.78 -9.19
N GLU A 176 -7.06 -25.57 -8.13
CA GLU A 176 -8.06 -26.58 -7.72
C GLU A 176 -9.06 -26.02 -6.72
N LYS A 177 -8.74 -24.87 -6.10
CA LYS A 177 -9.52 -24.27 -5.02
C LYS A 177 -9.73 -25.25 -3.86
N ARG A 178 -8.75 -26.10 -3.62
CA ARG A 178 -8.77 -27.15 -2.60
C ARG A 178 -7.44 -27.18 -1.88
N LEU A 179 -7.50 -27.46 -0.58
CA LEU A 179 -6.34 -27.59 0.29
C LEU A 179 -6.31 -29.01 0.83
N SER A 180 -5.30 -29.78 0.42
CA SER A 180 -5.07 -31.11 0.97
C SER A 180 -4.39 -31.03 2.33
N VAL A 181 -4.91 -31.79 3.31
CA VAL A 181 -4.32 -32.01 4.64
C VAL A 181 -4.07 -33.52 4.79
N PRO A 182 -2.94 -34.02 4.28
CA PRO A 182 -2.66 -35.45 4.20
C PRO A 182 -2.62 -36.13 5.56
N GLU A 183 -2.16 -35.43 6.60
CA GLU A 183 -2.04 -35.98 7.96
C GLU A 183 -3.39 -36.38 8.55
N LEU A 184 -4.48 -35.77 8.07
CA LEU A 184 -5.86 -36.09 8.45
C LEU A 184 -6.62 -36.87 7.37
N ASN A 185 -5.98 -37.15 6.22
CA ASN A 185 -6.62 -37.71 5.03
C ASN A 185 -7.89 -36.93 4.62
N ILE A 186 -7.83 -35.60 4.71
CA ILE A 186 -8.94 -34.71 4.31
C ILE A 186 -8.49 -33.74 3.22
N GLU A 187 -9.48 -33.23 2.51
CA GLU A 187 -9.31 -32.19 1.53
C GLU A 187 -10.39 -31.12 1.76
N ILE A 188 -9.96 -29.86 1.81
CA ILE A 188 -10.81 -28.73 2.19
C ILE A 188 -11.10 -27.91 0.92
N PRO A 189 -12.34 -27.96 0.41
CA PRO A 189 -12.74 -27.14 -0.71
C PRO A 189 -13.01 -25.71 -0.28
N ALA A 190 -12.55 -24.74 -1.07
CA ALA A 190 -12.90 -23.35 -0.88
C ALA A 190 -14.38 -23.12 -1.19
N LYS A 191 -15.08 -22.38 -0.33
CA LYS A 191 -16.43 -21.90 -0.62
C LYS A 191 -16.39 -20.89 -1.77
N LYS A 192 -17.50 -20.83 -2.51
CA LYS A 192 -17.67 -19.84 -3.59
C LYS A 192 -17.52 -18.42 -3.04
N GLY A 193 -16.73 -17.61 -3.73
CA GLY A 193 -16.34 -16.26 -3.29
C GLY A 193 -14.88 -16.18 -2.84
N PHE A 194 -14.21 -17.32 -2.64
CA PHE A 194 -12.78 -17.35 -2.35
C PHE A 194 -11.94 -16.84 -3.53
N SER A 195 -11.02 -15.91 -3.24
CA SER A 195 -9.98 -15.48 -4.17
C SER A 195 -8.76 -14.96 -3.41
N VAL A 196 -7.68 -14.62 -4.13
CA VAL A 196 -6.46 -14.07 -3.56
C VAL A 196 -6.09 -12.79 -4.30
N ILE A 197 -5.73 -11.76 -3.54
CA ILE A 197 -5.04 -10.58 -4.06
C ILE A 197 -3.58 -10.64 -3.58
N ALA A 198 -2.65 -10.72 -4.52
CA ALA A 198 -1.23 -10.67 -4.24
C ALA A 198 -0.63 -9.33 -4.68
N THR A 199 0.44 -8.89 -4.01
CA THR A 199 1.20 -7.70 -4.41
C THR A 199 2.68 -8.03 -4.63
N ALA A 200 3.29 -7.40 -5.64
CA ALA A 200 4.72 -7.55 -5.92
C ALA A 200 5.33 -6.22 -6.39
N ASN A 201 6.61 -5.99 -6.04
CA ASN A 201 7.37 -4.84 -6.53
C ASN A 201 8.12 -5.20 -7.83
N THR A 202 8.29 -4.23 -8.72
CA THR A 202 8.99 -4.42 -10.01
C THR A 202 10.51 -4.27 -9.93
N ARG A 203 11.04 -3.66 -8.87
CA ARG A 203 12.45 -3.21 -8.78
C ARG A 203 13.23 -3.81 -7.62
N ASP A 204 12.66 -4.74 -6.87
CA ASP A 204 13.38 -5.26 -5.70
C ASP A 204 14.69 -5.94 -6.16
N LYS A 205 15.81 -5.58 -5.52
CA LYS A 205 17.07 -6.30 -5.67
C LYS A 205 17.00 -7.51 -4.71
N GLY A 206 17.20 -8.72 -5.22
CA GLY A 206 17.15 -9.96 -4.40
C GLY A 206 15.76 -10.55 -4.17
N VAL A 207 14.79 -10.29 -5.07
CA VAL A 207 13.50 -10.98 -5.06
C VAL A 207 13.55 -12.28 -5.85
N ASN A 208 12.79 -13.26 -5.35
CA ASN A 208 12.59 -14.53 -6.01
C ASN A 208 11.64 -14.36 -7.20
N GLU A 209 12.10 -14.72 -8.38
CA GLU A 209 11.26 -14.67 -9.58
C GLU A 209 10.12 -15.68 -9.48
N MET A 210 8.89 -15.17 -9.58
CA MET A 210 7.71 -16.02 -9.60
C MET A 210 7.72 -16.96 -10.81
N SER A 211 7.45 -18.24 -10.55
CA SER A 211 7.40 -19.29 -11.56
C SER A 211 6.38 -18.96 -12.67
N ALA A 212 6.65 -19.39 -13.90
CA ALA A 212 5.71 -19.20 -15.01
C ALA A 212 4.37 -19.90 -14.75
N ALA A 213 4.39 -21.01 -14.00
CA ALA A 213 3.20 -21.74 -13.58
C ALA A 213 2.32 -20.88 -12.68
N LEU A 214 2.89 -20.26 -11.66
CA LEU A 214 2.17 -19.39 -10.73
C LEU A 214 1.70 -18.09 -11.39
N LYS A 215 2.54 -17.42 -12.19
CA LYS A 215 2.18 -16.21 -12.94
C LYS A 215 0.90 -16.41 -13.77
N ARG A 216 0.74 -17.58 -14.41
CA ARG A 216 -0.44 -17.92 -15.23
C ARG A 216 -1.74 -18.12 -14.43
N ARG A 217 -1.69 -18.18 -13.10
CA ARG A 217 -2.87 -18.29 -12.21
C ARG A 217 -3.39 -16.95 -11.71
N PHE A 218 -2.63 -15.88 -11.94
CA PHE A 218 -3.06 -14.52 -11.67
C PHE A 218 -3.59 -13.85 -12.94
N ASN A 219 -4.45 -12.86 -12.76
CA ASN A 219 -4.56 -11.74 -13.69
C ASN A 219 -3.66 -10.61 -13.15
N ILE A 220 -2.80 -10.06 -14.00
CA ILE A 220 -1.79 -9.08 -13.59
C ILE A 220 -2.30 -7.67 -13.90
N VAL A 221 -2.34 -6.82 -12.88
CA VAL A 221 -2.62 -5.39 -13.02
C VAL A 221 -1.39 -4.60 -12.57
N VAL A 222 -0.81 -3.84 -13.51
CA VAL A 222 0.34 -3.00 -13.24
C VAL A 222 -0.16 -1.60 -12.83
N LEU A 223 0.13 -1.21 -11.59
CA LEU A 223 -0.17 0.11 -11.06
C LEU A 223 0.97 1.08 -11.39
N PRO A 224 0.70 2.14 -12.17
CA PRO A 224 1.70 3.16 -12.47
C PRO A 224 1.89 4.11 -11.29
N SER A 225 3.04 4.80 -11.28
CA SER A 225 3.23 5.98 -10.44
C SER A 225 2.30 7.13 -10.88
N PRO A 226 1.95 8.07 -10.00
CA PRO A 226 1.07 9.19 -10.33
C PRO A 226 1.53 9.95 -11.59
N SER A 227 0.64 10.10 -12.56
CA SER A 227 0.99 10.65 -13.88
C SER A 227 1.24 12.15 -13.88
N THR A 228 0.69 12.90 -12.92
CA THR A 228 0.86 14.35 -12.80
C THR A 228 1.27 14.75 -11.39
N LEU A 229 1.82 15.97 -11.25
CA LEU A 229 2.21 16.49 -9.95
C LEU A 229 0.98 16.71 -9.06
N GLU A 230 -0.10 17.24 -9.64
CA GLU A 230 -1.36 17.53 -8.94
C GLU A 230 -1.96 16.26 -8.35
N ALA A 231 -1.95 15.16 -9.10
CA ALA A 231 -2.40 13.86 -8.59
C ALA A 231 -1.54 13.37 -7.42
N GLU A 232 -0.23 13.63 -7.44
CA GLU A 232 0.69 13.27 -6.36
C GLU A 232 0.45 14.15 -5.11
N ILE A 233 0.28 15.46 -5.30
CA ILE A 233 -0.09 16.41 -4.23
C ILE A 233 -1.41 16.00 -3.58
N ASP A 234 -2.45 15.68 -4.36
CA ASP A 234 -3.75 15.26 -3.86
C ASP A 234 -3.66 13.99 -3.00
N ILE A 235 -2.86 13.01 -3.43
CA ILE A 235 -2.60 11.79 -2.67
C ILE A 235 -1.90 12.14 -1.35
N VAL A 236 -0.82 12.92 -1.41
CA VAL A 236 -0.01 13.25 -0.23
C VAL A 236 -0.84 14.04 0.79
N ARG A 237 -1.53 15.10 0.36
CA ARG A 237 -2.40 15.92 1.18
C ARG A 237 -3.46 15.10 1.92
N THR A 238 -4.23 14.31 1.17
CA THR A 238 -5.31 13.48 1.75
C THR A 238 -4.76 12.50 2.80
N ARG A 239 -3.57 11.95 2.57
CA ARG A 239 -2.97 10.95 3.47
C ARG A 239 -2.31 11.58 4.69
N VAL A 240 -1.69 12.74 4.55
CA VAL A 240 -1.14 13.50 5.67
C VAL A 240 -2.26 13.97 6.60
N GLU A 241 -3.37 14.50 6.05
CA GLU A 241 -4.55 14.87 6.83
C GLU A 241 -5.11 13.69 7.66
N GLN A 242 -5.23 12.52 7.04
CA GLN A 242 -5.70 11.31 7.71
C GLN A 242 -4.74 10.84 8.81
N LEU A 243 -3.43 10.90 8.56
CA LEU A 243 -2.42 10.49 9.55
C LEU A 243 -2.37 11.47 10.72
N ALA A 244 -2.40 12.77 10.45
CA ALA A 244 -2.39 13.80 11.48
C ALA A 244 -3.57 13.66 12.45
N GLY A 245 -4.77 13.41 11.93
CA GLY A 245 -5.97 13.19 12.75
C GLY A 245 -5.99 11.85 13.51
N ASN A 246 -5.33 10.81 12.99
CA ASN A 246 -5.30 9.49 13.65
C ASN A 246 -4.19 9.37 14.71
N LEU A 247 -3.09 10.11 14.55
CA LEU A 247 -1.93 10.07 15.45
C LEU A 247 -1.92 11.24 16.45
N ASP A 248 -2.99 12.04 16.50
CA ASP A 248 -3.11 13.24 17.33
C ASP A 248 -1.86 14.15 17.22
N LEU A 249 -1.38 14.36 16.00
CA LEU A 249 -0.19 15.20 15.78
C LEU A 249 -0.51 16.64 16.15
N ASN A 250 0.22 17.18 17.14
CA ASN A 250 0.06 18.54 17.64
C ASN A 250 0.72 19.60 16.70
N ALA A 251 0.46 19.50 15.40
CA ALA A 251 0.97 20.43 14.39
C ALA A 251 -0.14 20.83 13.42
N LYS A 252 -0.01 22.02 12.83
CA LYS A 252 -0.86 22.44 11.72
C LYS A 252 -0.61 21.55 10.51
N LEU A 253 -1.67 21.34 9.72
CA LEU A 253 -1.53 20.68 8.44
C LEU A 253 -0.57 21.47 7.54
N PRO A 254 0.28 20.80 6.75
CA PRO A 254 1.19 21.49 5.85
C PRO A 254 0.41 22.33 4.84
N GLU A 255 0.88 23.55 4.60
CA GLU A 255 0.38 24.38 3.52
C GLU A 255 0.60 23.70 2.15
N GLU A 256 -0.26 24.00 1.17
CA GLU A 256 -0.20 23.38 -0.16
C GLU A 256 1.18 23.57 -0.82
N GLU A 257 1.79 24.73 -0.62
CA GLU A 257 3.14 25.05 -1.11
C GLU A 257 4.21 24.10 -0.56
N VAL A 258 4.10 23.68 0.72
CA VAL A 258 5.05 22.74 1.34
C VAL A 258 4.92 21.36 0.70
N ILE A 259 3.69 20.90 0.47
CA ILE A 259 3.40 19.62 -0.19
C ILE A 259 3.92 19.64 -1.63
N GLU A 260 3.65 20.72 -2.36
CA GLU A 260 4.12 20.94 -3.72
C GLU A 260 5.65 20.90 -3.82
N LYS A 261 6.35 21.57 -2.89
CA LYS A 261 7.83 21.56 -2.83
C LYS A 261 8.37 20.13 -2.70
N VAL A 262 7.85 19.35 -1.74
CA VAL A 262 8.28 17.96 -1.53
C VAL A 262 7.99 17.09 -2.75
N CYS A 263 6.76 17.15 -3.27
CA CYS A 263 6.36 16.35 -4.43
C CYS A 263 7.19 16.70 -5.66
N THR A 264 7.51 17.98 -5.86
CA THR A 264 8.36 18.44 -6.96
C THR A 264 9.76 17.88 -6.86
N VAL A 265 10.42 18.01 -5.71
CA VAL A 265 11.78 17.48 -5.50
C VAL A 265 11.81 15.98 -5.76
N PHE A 266 10.86 15.24 -5.19
CA PHE A 266 10.79 13.79 -5.33
C PHE A 266 10.57 13.38 -6.79
N ARG A 267 9.65 14.05 -7.48
CA ARG A 267 9.30 13.75 -8.86
C ARG A 267 10.45 14.02 -9.82
N GLU A 268 11.16 15.14 -9.64
CA GLU A 268 12.29 15.51 -10.50
C GLU A 268 13.49 14.57 -10.31
N LEU A 269 13.82 14.25 -9.07
CA LEU A 269 14.88 13.28 -8.76
C LEU A 269 14.50 11.87 -9.24
N ARG A 270 13.23 11.47 -9.12
CA ARG A 270 12.74 10.17 -9.63
C ARG A 270 12.78 10.09 -11.16
N GLN A 271 12.41 11.17 -11.85
CA GLN A 271 12.34 11.22 -13.33
C GLN A 271 13.68 11.55 -13.99
N GLY A 272 14.63 12.13 -13.24
CA GLY A 272 15.92 12.57 -13.78
C GLY A 272 15.80 13.82 -14.69
N VAL A 273 14.76 14.63 -14.50
CA VAL A 273 14.53 15.86 -15.28
C VAL A 273 13.66 16.82 -14.47
N THR A 274 13.87 18.13 -14.66
CA THR A 274 12.99 19.15 -14.08
C THR A 274 11.58 19.07 -14.65
N LEU A 275 10.57 19.54 -13.91
CA LEU A 275 9.17 19.53 -14.34
C LEU A 275 8.94 20.32 -15.64
N ASP A 276 9.74 21.36 -15.87
CA ASP A 276 9.71 22.15 -17.11
C ASP A 276 10.49 21.52 -18.28
N GLY A 277 11.11 20.36 -18.06
CA GLY A 277 11.87 19.61 -19.06
C GLY A 277 13.22 20.20 -19.46
N LYS A 278 13.65 21.33 -18.85
CA LYS A 278 14.82 22.08 -19.33
C LYS A 278 16.15 21.53 -18.83
N GLN A 279 16.20 20.93 -17.65
CA GLN A 279 17.44 20.47 -17.03
C GLN A 279 17.37 18.99 -16.69
N LYS A 280 18.37 18.23 -17.14
CA LYS A 280 18.55 16.83 -16.76
C LYS A 280 19.15 16.73 -15.37
N ILE A 281 18.70 15.75 -14.61
CA ILE A 281 19.11 15.46 -13.24
C ILE A 281 19.54 13.99 -13.18
N LYS A 282 20.57 13.67 -12.41
CA LYS A 282 20.91 12.26 -12.16
C LYS A 282 19.84 11.67 -11.24
N PRO A 283 19.21 10.54 -11.60
CA PRO A 283 18.26 9.91 -10.71
C PRO A 283 18.96 9.29 -9.51
N THR A 284 18.33 9.35 -8.34
CA THR A 284 18.81 8.71 -7.11
C THR A 284 18.72 7.20 -7.21
N ALA A 285 19.61 6.49 -6.50
CA ALA A 285 19.50 5.05 -6.36
C ALA A 285 18.27 4.66 -5.53
N ASN A 286 17.95 5.47 -4.52
CA ASN A 286 16.76 5.32 -3.69
C ASN A 286 15.47 5.67 -4.46
N VAL A 287 14.43 4.85 -4.26
CA VAL A 287 13.12 5.04 -4.90
C VAL A 287 12.32 6.07 -4.13
N LEU A 288 12.49 7.35 -4.47
CA LEU A 288 11.75 8.48 -3.90
C LEU A 288 10.26 8.37 -4.22
N SER A 289 9.44 7.76 -3.36
CA SER A 289 8.04 7.44 -3.66
C SER A 289 7.01 8.40 -3.03
N THR A 290 5.75 8.36 -3.50
CA THR A 290 4.66 9.11 -2.88
C THR A 290 4.44 8.71 -1.41
N ALA A 291 4.68 7.44 -1.06
CA ALA A 291 4.62 6.96 0.31
C ALA A 291 5.73 7.57 1.18
N GLU A 292 6.94 7.73 0.64
CA GLU A 292 8.03 8.40 1.36
C GLU A 292 7.75 9.89 1.55
N ALA A 293 7.10 10.57 0.59
CA ALA A 293 6.68 11.97 0.76
C ALA A 293 5.67 12.14 1.91
N ILE A 294 4.71 11.22 2.03
CA ILE A 294 3.75 11.18 3.15
C ILE A 294 4.48 10.98 4.48
N SER A 295 5.38 10.00 4.56
CA SER A 295 6.16 9.73 5.77
C SER A 295 7.06 10.92 6.16
N LEU A 296 7.68 11.58 5.17
CA LEU A 296 8.49 12.77 5.38
C LEU A 296 7.66 13.89 6.02
N LEU A 297 6.51 14.23 5.43
CA LEU A 297 5.65 15.30 5.95
C LEU A 297 5.06 14.96 7.32
N ALA A 298 4.62 13.71 7.54
CA ALA A 298 4.15 13.27 8.85
C ALA A 298 5.24 13.40 9.93
N ASN A 299 6.49 13.06 9.60
CA ASN A 299 7.62 13.25 10.52
C ASN A 299 7.94 14.73 10.74
N SER A 300 7.91 15.57 9.71
CA SER A 300 8.09 17.02 9.85
C SER A 300 7.00 17.65 10.72
N MET A 301 5.74 17.20 10.60
CA MET A 301 4.66 17.58 11.51
C MET A 301 4.93 17.15 12.94
N ALA A 302 5.37 15.90 13.15
CA ALA A 302 5.70 15.40 14.48
C ALA A 302 6.85 16.20 15.13
N LEU A 303 7.87 16.57 14.35
CA LEU A 303 8.97 17.43 14.80
C LEU A 303 8.46 18.82 15.19
N ALA A 304 7.71 19.47 14.29
CA ALA A 304 7.14 20.79 14.52
C ALA A 304 6.24 20.84 15.77
N GLY A 305 5.36 19.84 15.94
CA GLY A 305 4.43 19.77 17.06
C GLY A 305 5.07 19.37 18.40
N SER A 306 6.20 18.66 18.37
CA SER A 306 6.86 18.17 19.59
C SER A 306 8.00 19.07 20.06
N PHE A 307 8.71 19.72 19.12
CA PHE A 307 9.94 20.47 19.38
C PHE A 307 9.94 21.89 18.82
N GLY A 308 8.93 22.24 18.01
CA GLY A 308 8.76 23.55 17.41
C GLY A 308 7.56 24.31 17.96
N ASP A 309 6.99 25.19 17.13
CA ASP A 309 5.80 26.00 17.41
C ASP A 309 4.51 25.41 16.82
N GLY A 310 4.58 24.17 16.31
CA GLY A 310 3.48 23.49 15.63
C GLY A 310 3.35 23.81 14.14
N GLU A 311 4.22 24.62 13.55
CA GLU A 311 4.30 24.85 12.10
C GLU A 311 5.56 24.19 11.51
N ILE A 312 5.44 23.61 10.31
CA ILE A 312 6.59 23.00 9.63
C ILE A 312 7.52 24.11 9.16
N SER A 313 8.71 24.18 9.76
CA SER A 313 9.76 25.09 9.33
C SER A 313 10.53 24.54 8.12
N ASP A 314 11.25 25.42 7.43
CA ASP A 314 12.21 25.02 6.38
C ASP A 314 13.29 24.06 6.92
N TYR A 315 13.65 24.18 8.21
CA TYR A 315 14.62 23.30 8.87
C TYR A 315 14.06 21.88 9.04
N ASP A 316 12.81 21.75 9.50
CA ASP A 316 12.13 20.45 9.65
C ASP A 316 11.98 19.75 8.31
N LEU A 317 11.67 20.52 7.27
CA LEU A 317 11.53 20.02 5.91
C LEU A 317 12.89 19.59 5.34
N ALA A 318 13.93 20.39 5.56
CA ALA A 318 15.28 20.09 5.11
C ALA A 318 15.85 18.82 5.77
N ALA A 319 15.60 18.62 7.06
CA ALA A 319 15.98 17.40 7.77
C ALA A 319 15.26 16.17 7.19
N GLY A 320 13.96 16.28 6.92
CA GLY A 320 13.17 15.24 6.26
C GLY A 320 13.68 14.89 4.86
N LEU A 321 13.96 15.91 4.04
CA LEU A 321 14.49 15.73 2.67
C LEU A 321 15.87 15.09 2.69
N GLN A 322 16.78 15.53 3.56
CA GLN A 322 18.10 14.94 3.72
C GLN A 322 18.00 13.44 4.06
N GLY A 323 17.17 13.10 5.04
CA GLY A 323 16.95 11.71 5.46
C GLY A 323 16.29 10.84 4.39
N ALA A 324 15.40 11.40 3.57
CA ALA A 324 14.73 10.64 2.50
C ALA A 324 15.62 10.44 1.26
N ILE A 325 16.39 11.46 0.88
CA ILE A 325 17.16 11.48 -0.37
C ILE A 325 18.54 10.84 -0.19
N VAL A 326 19.28 11.24 0.84
CA VAL A 326 20.69 10.86 1.00
C VAL A 326 20.85 9.54 1.75
N LYS A 327 20.05 9.29 2.79
CA LYS A 327 20.12 8.10 3.66
C LYS A 327 21.60 7.80 4.03
N GLU A 328 22.08 6.58 3.78
CA GLU A 328 23.46 6.14 4.00
C GLU A 328 24.30 6.11 2.68
N ASP A 329 23.74 6.53 1.55
CA ASP A 329 24.41 6.41 0.24
C ASP A 329 25.17 7.69 -0.14
N SER A 330 26.50 7.62 -0.09
CA SER A 330 27.40 8.71 -0.47
C SER A 330 27.21 9.21 -1.91
N LYS A 331 26.68 8.39 -2.83
CA LYS A 331 26.39 8.81 -4.22
C LYS A 331 25.15 9.69 -4.28
N ASP A 332 24.09 9.33 -3.56
CA ASP A 332 22.85 10.13 -3.51
C ASP A 332 23.11 11.48 -2.84
N GLY A 333 24.06 11.57 -1.90
CA GLY A 333 24.53 12.84 -1.33
C GLY A 333 25.14 13.82 -2.35
N GLN A 334 25.88 13.32 -3.34
CA GLN A 334 26.43 14.14 -4.43
C GLN A 334 25.34 14.58 -5.40
N ILE A 335 24.41 13.69 -5.74
CA ILE A 335 23.24 14.00 -6.58
C ILE A 335 22.40 15.10 -5.92
N TRP A 336 22.20 15.00 -4.60
CA TRP A 336 21.47 15.99 -3.83
C TRP A 336 22.15 17.36 -3.83
N GLU A 337 23.47 17.41 -3.63
CA GLU A 337 24.24 18.65 -3.73
C GLU A 337 24.13 19.30 -5.12
N GLU A 338 24.25 18.51 -6.18
CA GLU A 338 24.08 18.97 -7.56
C GLU A 338 22.66 19.54 -7.78
N TYR A 339 21.63 18.90 -7.25
CA TYR A 339 20.25 19.37 -7.34
C TYR A 339 20.05 20.70 -6.59
N LEU A 340 20.58 20.82 -5.37
CA LEU A 340 20.48 22.03 -4.57
C LEU A 340 21.12 23.24 -5.27
N GLU A 341 22.34 23.11 -5.77
CA GLU A 341 23.06 24.24 -6.38
C GLU A 341 22.57 24.60 -7.78
N ASN A 342 22.18 23.61 -8.59
CA ASN A 342 21.86 23.85 -10.00
C ASN A 342 20.37 24.07 -10.24
N ILE A 343 19.49 23.48 -9.42
CA ILE A 343 18.04 23.51 -9.58
C ILE A 343 17.41 24.37 -8.49
N MET A 344 17.46 23.94 -7.22
CA MET A 344 16.68 24.55 -6.14
C MET A 344 17.08 26.02 -5.89
N LYS A 345 18.38 26.33 -5.87
CA LYS A 345 18.90 27.70 -5.69
C LYS A 345 18.39 28.71 -6.71
N LYS A 346 18.06 28.26 -7.93
CA LYS A 346 17.60 29.11 -9.03
C LYS A 346 16.08 29.24 -9.08
N ARG A 347 15.36 28.50 -8.24
CA ARG A 347 13.92 28.71 -8.04
C ARG A 347 13.74 29.97 -7.19
N GLY A 348 12.61 30.66 -7.36
CA GLY A 348 12.37 32.00 -6.85
C GLY A 348 12.56 32.19 -5.34
N SER A 349 12.23 33.38 -4.85
CA SER A 349 12.38 33.71 -3.43
C SER A 349 11.69 32.71 -2.49
N GLU A 350 10.60 32.07 -2.93
CA GLU A 350 9.89 31.07 -2.11
C GLU A 350 10.70 29.79 -1.80
N TRP A 351 11.74 29.47 -2.57
CA TRP A 351 12.60 28.30 -2.33
C TRP A 351 13.88 28.62 -1.54
N LEU A 352 14.18 29.91 -1.34
CA LEU A 352 15.48 30.34 -0.83
C LEU A 352 15.72 29.90 0.63
N GLY A 353 14.67 29.88 1.46
CA GLY A 353 14.74 29.44 2.84
C GLY A 353 15.10 27.95 2.93
N LEU A 354 14.26 27.10 2.33
CA LEU A 354 14.51 25.65 2.20
C LEU A 354 15.90 25.32 1.63
N TYR A 355 16.33 26.01 0.57
CA TYR A 355 17.66 25.80 -0.02
C TYR A 355 18.78 26.02 0.98
N LYS A 356 18.71 27.09 1.81
CA LYS A 356 19.75 27.39 2.80
C LYS A 356 19.86 26.30 3.84
N GLU A 357 18.72 25.82 4.36
CA GLU A 357 18.67 24.76 5.37
C GLU A 357 19.17 23.41 4.80
N CYS A 358 18.69 23.01 3.62
CA CYS A 358 19.16 21.78 2.95
C CYS A 358 20.67 21.81 2.70
N LYS A 359 21.20 22.96 2.25
CA LYS A 359 22.64 23.13 2.01
C LYS A 359 23.45 23.07 3.29
N ALA A 360 22.95 23.65 4.38
CA ALA A 360 23.63 23.61 5.68
C ALA A 360 23.72 22.17 6.20
N LEU A 361 22.60 21.43 6.16
CA LEU A 361 22.54 20.03 6.62
C LEU A 361 23.42 19.11 5.76
N ASN A 362 23.38 19.23 4.44
CA ASN A 362 24.18 18.36 3.58
C ASN A 362 25.70 18.55 3.76
N LYS A 363 26.13 19.74 4.21
CA LYS A 363 27.54 19.99 4.59
C LYS A 363 27.91 19.36 5.93
N ALA A 364 26.98 19.31 6.88
CA ALA A 364 27.22 18.74 8.21
C ALA A 364 27.30 17.21 8.20
N THR A 365 26.71 16.56 7.18
CA THR A 365 26.72 15.10 6.98
C THR A 365 27.87 14.57 6.14
N LYS A 366 28.75 15.45 5.62
CA LYS A 366 30.02 15.08 4.96
C LYS A 366 31.15 15.10 5.97
#